data_AF-A0A1F8T3H5-F1
#
_entry.id   AF-A0A1F8T3H5-F1
#
_cell.length_a   1.000
_cell.length_b   1.000
_cell.length_c   1.000
_cell.angle_alpha   90.00
_cell.angle_beta   90.00
_cell.angle_gamma   90.00
#
_symmetry.space_group_name_H-M   'P 1'
#
loop_
_entity.id
_entity.type
_entity.pdbx_description
1 polymer ?
#
loop_
_entity_poly.entity_id
_entity_poly.type
_entity_poly.pdbx_seq_one_letter_code
_entity_poly.pdbx_strand_id
1 'polypeptide(L)'
;MANQPSYETVYFQSANIKPYPLDVVGESSYKEHICSFFSELDLGNEDGVDKDDFLAKLILEDQNSFDSKAVRIDIENKTVGYLSRANARLYRQRLIEYGSPAITGICIASIQGGHQIANGVIADFDVYLDLDLTKPLKKIVPNISSSENIPTSTQIQKSSKGIFKSKKTKIIIAITGIVFLCCIASLVFGSILNSTPSGKATSTAIAEIQQVSQTEEARPTNTILPSDTPEPSNTPRPSNTPKPTSTPVPTHTPAPTDTPTIPPTPIVLSGTGDSIVDIEKGSGPVLVHIVGNASSRHFAVKNIGSNNDVIDLLVNTTDPYDGIRPMDFLDGEHTYRFEVTATGGWSIEVLPLSTIHKLEIPGEITGQGDYVFAVVGGTPDTAIISGNSASRHFAVKGYSDTVNLLVNTTDPYNGTVLLDSGTIIIEVDAESEWTIKITTR
;
A
#
# COMPACT_ATOMS: atom_id res chain seq x y z
N MET A 1 17.23 39.01 12.42
CA MET A 1 17.85 37.67 12.48
C MET A 1 17.48 37.06 13.82
N ALA A 2 16.46 36.21 13.85
CA ALA A 2 16.06 35.52 15.08
C ALA A 2 17.05 34.36 15.32
N ASN A 3 17.64 34.34 16.51
CA ASN A 3 18.57 33.33 16.97
C ASN A 3 17.80 32.00 17.09
N GLN A 4 18.03 31.05 16.18
CA GLN A 4 17.48 29.70 16.29
C GLN A 4 18.04 29.07 17.58
N PRO A 5 17.21 28.51 18.47
CA PRO A 5 17.71 27.83 19.66
C PRO A 5 18.63 26.68 19.24
N SER A 6 19.84 26.63 19.80
CA SER A 6 20.78 25.55 19.55
C SER A 6 20.24 24.29 20.25
N TYR A 7 19.44 23.50 19.56
CA TYR A 7 19.02 22.20 20.05
C TYR A 7 20.25 21.31 20.20
N GLU A 8 20.34 20.60 21.31
CA GLU A 8 21.36 19.58 21.52
C GLU A 8 21.28 18.57 20.36
N THR A 9 22.43 18.28 19.77
CA THR A 9 22.54 17.39 18.61
C THR A 9 23.08 16.04 19.05
N VAL A 10 22.41 14.96 18.67
CA VAL A 10 22.78 13.59 19.06
C VAL A 10 22.90 12.72 17.81
N TYR A 11 24.01 11.98 17.71
CA TYR A 11 24.22 11.02 16.64
C TYR A 11 23.57 9.69 17.00
N PHE A 12 22.77 9.17 16.08
CA PHE A 12 22.11 7.87 16.14
C PHE A 12 22.63 6.96 15.03
N GLN A 13 22.50 5.66 15.26
CA GLN A 13 22.83 4.64 14.27
C GLN A 13 21.92 3.43 14.45
N SER A 14 21.51 2.78 13.36
CA SER A 14 20.84 1.49 13.45
C SER A 14 21.81 0.41 13.96
N ALA A 15 21.25 -0.67 14.50
CA ALA A 15 22.00 -1.88 14.85
C ALA A 15 21.98 -2.92 13.71
N ASN A 16 21.49 -2.56 12.53
CA ASN A 16 21.22 -3.50 11.45
C ASN A 16 22.48 -3.76 10.60
N ILE A 17 22.57 -4.97 10.05
CA ILE A 17 23.65 -5.37 9.13
C ILE A 17 23.48 -4.70 7.75
N LYS A 18 22.24 -4.35 7.38
CA LYS A 18 21.95 -3.50 6.22
C LYS A 18 21.71 -2.06 6.69
N PRO A 19 22.45 -1.06 6.15
CA PRO A 19 22.65 0.22 6.82
C PRO A 19 21.47 1.21 6.76
N TYR A 20 20.43 1.04 5.94
CA TYR A 20 19.41 2.10 5.77
C TYR A 20 17.96 1.58 5.80
N PRO A 21 17.42 1.19 6.98
CA PRO A 21 16.09 0.58 7.09
C PRO A 21 14.92 1.57 7.04
N LEU A 22 15.16 2.88 7.14
CA LEU A 22 14.11 3.89 7.26
C LEU A 22 14.04 4.77 6.01
N ASP A 23 12.87 4.83 5.41
CA ASP A 23 12.53 5.65 4.25
C ASP A 23 12.30 7.12 4.63
N VAL A 24 12.74 8.00 3.73
CA VAL A 24 12.27 9.38 3.64
C VAL A 24 11.12 9.40 2.62
N VAL A 25 10.23 10.38 2.74
CA VAL A 25 9.14 10.63 1.79
C VAL A 25 9.12 12.09 1.34
N GLY A 26 8.56 12.33 0.16
CA GLY A 26 8.39 13.66 -0.41
C GLY A 26 9.60 14.20 -1.16
N GLU A 27 10.58 13.35 -1.46
CA GLU A 27 11.84 13.67 -2.14
C GLU A 27 11.64 14.34 -3.50
N SER A 28 10.58 13.96 -4.22
CA SER A 28 10.23 14.55 -5.51
C SER A 28 9.99 16.07 -5.43
N SER A 29 9.49 16.56 -4.29
CA SER A 29 9.30 18.01 -4.05
C SER A 29 10.62 18.74 -3.77
N TYR A 30 11.70 17.99 -3.49
CA TYR A 30 13.02 18.49 -3.14
C TYR A 30 14.10 18.03 -4.13
N LYS A 31 13.71 17.56 -5.32
CA LYS A 31 14.61 17.01 -6.34
C LYS A 31 15.77 17.94 -6.68
N GLU A 32 15.54 19.25 -6.79
CA GLU A 32 16.59 20.23 -7.06
C GLU A 32 17.65 20.28 -5.94
N HIS A 33 17.22 20.17 -4.68
CA HIS A 33 18.14 20.11 -3.55
C HIS A 33 18.95 18.81 -3.57
N ILE A 34 18.33 17.67 -3.84
CA ILE A 34 19.00 16.37 -3.88
C ILE A 34 20.01 16.33 -5.03
N CYS A 35 19.62 16.77 -6.23
CA CYS A 35 20.52 16.88 -7.39
C CYS A 35 21.78 17.70 -7.08
N SER A 36 21.65 18.74 -6.25
CA SER A 36 22.77 19.66 -5.97
C SER A 36 23.92 19.05 -5.16
N PHE A 37 23.77 17.84 -4.62
CA PHE A 37 24.86 17.09 -3.97
C PHE A 37 25.73 16.33 -4.97
N PHE A 38 25.27 16.21 -6.22
CA PHE A 38 25.89 15.40 -7.25
C PHE A 38 26.43 16.28 -8.38
N SER A 39 27.55 15.87 -8.97
CA SER A 39 28.07 16.53 -10.16
C SER A 39 27.26 16.14 -11.40
N GLU A 40 27.35 16.90 -12.49
CA GLU A 40 26.74 16.53 -13.78
C GLU A 40 27.20 15.15 -14.30
N LEU A 41 28.35 14.65 -13.83
CA LEU A 41 28.86 13.32 -14.19
C LEU A 41 28.22 12.18 -13.37
N ASP A 42 27.68 12.51 -12.20
CA ASP A 42 26.99 11.55 -11.33
C ASP A 42 25.51 11.38 -11.73
N LEU A 43 24.92 12.37 -12.42
CA LEU A 43 23.50 12.40 -12.78
C LEU A 43 23.26 11.98 -14.23
N GLY A 44 22.23 11.17 -14.46
CA GLY A 44 21.82 10.79 -15.83
C GLY A 44 22.76 9.79 -16.51
N ASN A 45 23.62 9.10 -15.76
CA ASN A 45 24.24 7.85 -16.19
C ASN A 45 23.21 6.71 -16.16
N GLU A 46 23.52 5.58 -16.81
CA GLU A 46 22.63 4.40 -16.79
C GLU A 46 22.45 3.80 -15.39
N ASP A 47 23.48 3.91 -14.54
CA ASP A 47 23.52 3.28 -13.22
C ASP A 47 22.91 4.17 -12.10
N GLY A 48 22.71 5.46 -12.36
CA GLY A 48 22.30 6.43 -11.35
C GLY A 48 23.38 6.71 -10.30
N VAL A 49 22.90 7.19 -9.16
CA VAL A 49 23.63 7.43 -7.92
C VAL A 49 23.26 6.36 -6.91
N ASP A 50 24.26 5.87 -6.18
CA ASP A 50 24.11 5.11 -4.92
C ASP A 50 25.25 5.56 -4.00
N LYS A 51 25.00 6.57 -3.17
CA LYS A 51 25.99 7.17 -2.26
C LYS A 51 25.43 7.26 -0.85
N ASP A 52 26.25 6.90 0.13
CA ASP A 52 25.78 6.59 1.48
C ASP A 52 26.60 7.27 2.59
N ASP A 53 27.31 8.34 2.26
CA ASP A 53 28.18 9.10 3.15
C ASP A 53 27.56 10.42 3.64
N PHE A 54 26.24 10.60 3.49
CA PHE A 54 25.56 11.83 3.87
C PHE A 54 25.20 11.87 5.36
N LEU A 55 25.30 13.05 5.98
CA LEU A 55 24.78 13.29 7.33
C LEU A 55 23.40 13.94 7.26
N ALA A 56 22.37 13.18 7.62
CA ALA A 56 21.00 13.65 7.69
C ALA A 56 20.66 14.14 9.09
N LYS A 57 20.12 15.37 9.18
CA LYS A 57 19.56 15.96 10.39
C LYS A 57 18.05 15.74 10.43
N LEU A 58 17.56 15.14 11.51
CA LEU A 58 16.13 14.97 11.79
C LEU A 58 15.63 16.13 12.66
N ILE A 59 14.82 17.00 12.07
CA ILE A 59 14.40 18.28 12.65
C ILE A 59 12.90 18.23 12.95
N LEU A 60 12.55 18.42 14.21
CA LEU A 60 11.15 18.45 14.66
C LEU A 60 10.49 19.77 14.21
N GLU A 61 9.44 19.69 13.41
CA GLU A 61 8.69 20.87 12.95
C GLU A 61 7.31 20.96 13.62
N ASP A 62 7.28 21.40 14.88
CA ASP A 62 6.03 21.48 15.65
C ASP A 62 5.02 22.49 15.10
N GLN A 63 5.48 23.42 14.26
CA GLN A 63 4.67 24.48 13.64
C GLN A 63 4.45 24.26 12.13
N ASN A 64 4.72 23.05 11.62
CA ASN A 64 4.44 22.73 10.23
C ASN A 64 2.92 22.78 9.98
N SER A 65 2.51 23.45 8.90
CA SER A 65 1.11 23.71 8.57
C SER A 65 0.32 22.47 8.14
N PHE A 66 1.01 21.40 7.76
CA PHE A 66 0.41 20.16 7.27
C PHE A 66 0.41 19.06 8.33
N ASP A 67 1.46 18.97 9.14
CA ASP A 67 1.52 18.04 10.27
C ASP A 67 2.34 18.64 11.42
N SER A 68 1.68 19.00 12.53
CA SER A 68 2.35 19.48 13.75
C SER A 68 3.31 18.47 14.39
N LYS A 69 3.36 17.22 13.90
CA LYS A 69 4.32 16.18 14.29
C LYS A 69 5.35 15.88 13.20
N ALA A 70 5.42 16.68 12.14
CA ALA A 70 6.40 16.51 11.07
C ALA A 70 7.83 16.45 11.61
N VAL A 71 8.63 15.60 10.96
CA VAL A 71 10.07 15.49 11.17
C VAL A 71 10.72 15.67 9.80
N ARG A 72 11.33 16.85 9.61
CA ARG A 72 12.01 17.24 8.38
C ARG A 72 13.39 16.62 8.34
N ILE A 73 13.81 16.19 7.15
CA ILE A 73 15.14 15.65 6.91
C ILE A 73 15.96 16.67 6.13
N ASP A 74 17.04 17.16 6.75
CA ASP A 74 17.99 18.07 6.11
C ASP A 74 19.35 17.40 5.90
N ILE A 75 19.88 17.49 4.69
CA ILE A 75 21.27 17.11 4.34
C ILE A 75 21.99 18.39 3.88
N GLU A 76 23.18 18.67 4.43
CA GLU A 76 23.93 19.91 4.18
C GLU A 76 23.09 21.21 4.31
N ASN A 77 22.13 21.22 5.24
CA ASN A 77 21.17 22.32 5.49
C ASN A 77 20.16 22.56 4.35
N LYS A 78 19.96 21.59 3.46
CA LYS A 78 18.88 21.58 2.48
C LYS A 78 17.88 20.50 2.85
N THR A 79 16.59 20.84 2.83
CA THR A 79 15.52 19.84 3.01
C THR A 79 15.52 18.89 1.84
N VAL A 80 15.60 17.59 2.12
CA VAL A 80 15.54 16.52 1.12
C VAL A 80 14.24 15.73 1.20
N GLY A 81 13.49 15.88 2.28
CA GLY A 81 12.20 15.24 2.47
C GLY A 81 11.77 15.25 3.93
N TYR A 82 10.84 14.37 4.27
CA TYR A 82 10.29 14.20 5.60
C TYR A 82 10.24 12.72 5.98
N LEU A 83 10.18 12.40 7.27
CA LEU A 83 9.67 11.09 7.66
C LEU A 83 8.19 11.00 7.30
N SER A 84 7.71 9.80 6.95
CA SER A 84 6.28 9.52 6.86
C SER A 84 5.58 9.93 8.16
N ARG A 85 4.29 10.28 8.10
CA ARG A 85 3.54 10.73 9.29
C ARG A 85 3.63 9.74 10.45
N ALA A 86 3.60 8.43 10.15
CA ALA A 86 3.77 7.36 11.12
C ALA A 86 5.19 7.35 11.71
N ASN A 87 6.22 7.34 10.86
CA ASN A 87 7.62 7.35 11.29
C ASN A 87 7.99 8.63 12.05
N ALA A 88 7.39 9.78 11.71
CA ALA A 88 7.57 11.04 12.42
C ALA A 88 7.04 10.98 13.86
N ARG A 89 5.84 10.42 14.07
CA ARG A 89 5.26 10.18 15.40
C ARG A 89 6.08 9.16 16.19
N LEU A 90 6.46 8.06 15.54
CA LEU A 90 7.27 7.01 16.14
C LEU A 90 8.64 7.54 16.58
N TYR A 91 9.34 8.29 15.72
CA TYR A 91 10.61 8.92 16.06
C TYR A 91 10.47 9.84 17.28
N ARG A 92 9.43 10.67 17.32
CA ARG A 92 9.14 11.53 18.48
C ARG A 92 8.87 10.72 19.75
N GLN A 93 8.13 9.62 19.66
CA GLN A 93 7.96 8.70 20.78
C GLN A 93 9.30 8.13 21.25
N ARG A 94 10.17 7.72 20.31
CA ARG A 94 11.50 7.22 20.66
C ARG A 94 12.40 8.28 21.30
N LEU A 95 12.25 9.56 20.94
CA LEU A 95 12.92 10.66 21.63
C LEU A 95 12.41 10.84 23.08
N ILE A 96 11.11 10.63 23.33
CA ILE A 96 10.53 10.63 24.68
C ILE A 96 11.10 9.47 25.51
N GLU A 97 11.09 8.26 24.96
CA GLU A 97 11.62 7.04 25.61
C GLU A 97 13.13 7.15 25.88
N TYR A 98 13.87 7.77 24.96
CA TYR A 98 15.29 8.10 25.12
C TYR A 98 15.53 9.15 26.22
N GLY A 99 14.50 9.89 26.64
CA GLY A 99 14.58 10.92 27.68
C GLY A 99 15.01 12.29 27.18
N SER A 100 14.95 12.55 25.86
CA SER A 100 15.32 13.84 25.27
C SER A 100 14.37 14.20 24.12
N PRO A 101 13.14 14.68 24.40
CA PRO A 101 12.07 14.82 23.41
C PRO A 101 12.24 15.96 22.40
N ALA A 102 13.24 16.83 22.56
CA ALA A 102 13.40 18.07 21.79
C ALA A 102 14.82 18.21 21.17
N ILE A 103 15.49 17.10 20.89
CA ILE A 103 16.84 17.11 20.29
C ILE A 103 16.78 17.01 18.77
N THR A 104 17.84 17.48 18.12
CA THR A 104 18.09 17.19 16.69
C THR A 104 18.89 15.91 16.58
N GLY A 105 18.31 14.89 15.96
CA GLY A 105 19.03 13.64 15.66
C GLY A 105 19.88 13.80 14.41
N ILE A 106 21.03 13.13 14.38
CA ILE A 106 21.84 12.96 13.17
C ILE A 106 22.05 11.48 12.92
N CYS A 107 21.89 11.03 11.67
CA CYS A 107 22.27 9.69 11.25
C CYS A 107 22.90 9.75 9.85
N ILE A 108 23.47 8.62 9.41
CA ILE A 108 23.95 8.48 8.04
C ILE A 108 22.74 8.31 7.12
N ALA A 109 22.81 8.88 5.91
CA ALA A 109 21.80 8.70 4.89
C ALA A 109 22.41 8.19 3.57
N SER A 110 21.65 7.35 2.90
CA SER A 110 21.89 6.88 1.55
C SER A 110 20.95 7.56 0.58
N ILE A 111 21.49 8.02 -0.53
CA ILE A 111 20.72 8.60 -1.64
C ILE A 111 20.92 7.69 -2.85
N GLN A 112 19.81 7.23 -3.40
CA GLN A 112 19.77 6.33 -4.55
C GLN A 112 18.90 6.92 -5.67
N GLY A 113 19.19 6.61 -6.92
CA GLY A 113 18.37 7.01 -8.07
C GLY A 113 19.05 8.00 -9.03
N GLY A 114 18.29 8.86 -9.70
CA GLY A 114 18.88 9.84 -10.63
C GLY A 114 19.49 9.24 -11.91
N HIS A 115 19.17 7.99 -12.26
CA HIS A 115 19.55 7.40 -13.53
C HIS A 115 18.77 8.03 -14.69
N GLN A 116 19.33 7.95 -15.90
CA GLN A 116 18.62 8.43 -17.09
C GLN A 116 17.51 7.46 -17.49
N ILE A 117 16.29 7.96 -17.61
CA ILE A 117 15.15 7.25 -18.20
C ILE A 117 14.96 7.67 -19.66
N ALA A 118 14.06 6.98 -20.36
CA ALA A 118 13.76 7.26 -21.77
C ALA A 118 13.52 8.76 -22.03
N ASN A 119 14.01 9.26 -23.16
CA ASN A 119 13.96 10.67 -23.58
C ASN A 119 14.85 11.64 -22.78
N GLY A 120 15.82 11.13 -22.00
CA GLY A 120 16.82 11.97 -21.33
C GLY A 120 16.33 12.63 -20.05
N VAL A 121 15.15 12.23 -19.54
CA VAL A 121 14.66 12.65 -18.23
C VAL A 121 15.47 11.91 -17.15
N ILE A 122 15.68 12.56 -16.02
CA ILE A 122 16.38 11.97 -14.86
C ILE A 122 15.31 11.40 -13.92
N ALA A 123 15.46 10.14 -13.51
CA ALA A 123 14.61 9.49 -12.53
C ALA A 123 14.56 10.27 -11.19
N ASP A 124 13.58 9.98 -10.36
CA ASP A 124 13.56 10.53 -8.99
C ASP A 124 14.63 9.86 -8.12
N PHE A 125 14.75 10.38 -6.90
CA PHE A 125 15.70 9.91 -5.90
C PHE A 125 14.95 9.35 -4.71
N ASP A 126 15.49 8.28 -4.16
CA ASP A 126 15.07 7.72 -2.88
C ASP A 126 16.13 8.07 -1.83
N VAL A 127 15.68 8.47 -0.64
CA VAL A 127 16.57 8.75 0.50
C VAL A 127 16.25 7.78 1.64
N TYR A 128 17.28 7.09 2.12
CA TYR A 128 17.17 6.13 3.22
C TYR A 128 18.08 6.52 4.39
N LEU A 129 17.66 6.25 5.62
CA LEU A 129 18.34 6.67 6.85
C LEU A 129 18.85 5.45 7.64
N ASP A 130 20.06 5.57 8.19
CA ASP A 130 20.66 4.61 9.13
C ASP A 130 20.08 4.81 10.53
N LEU A 131 18.77 4.56 10.60
CA LEU A 131 17.97 4.75 11.80
C LEU A 131 16.89 3.69 11.87
N ASP A 132 16.94 2.83 12.88
CA ASP A 132 15.95 1.78 13.08
C ASP A 132 14.94 2.21 14.17
N LEU A 133 13.79 2.72 13.73
CA LEU A 133 12.72 3.13 14.63
C LEU A 133 11.96 1.95 15.26
N THR A 134 12.32 0.70 14.98
CA THR A 134 11.76 -0.47 15.68
C THR A 134 12.50 -0.73 16.99
N LYS A 135 13.74 -0.22 17.15
CA LYS A 135 14.58 -0.40 18.35
C LYS A 135 14.86 0.90 19.10
N PRO A 136 15.04 0.87 20.44
CA PRO A 136 15.37 2.06 21.20
C PRO A 136 16.55 2.82 20.58
N LEU A 137 16.45 4.16 20.55
CA LEU A 137 17.48 4.99 19.93
C LEU A 137 18.83 4.77 20.61
N LYS A 138 19.82 4.41 19.79
CA LYS A 138 21.18 4.17 20.25
C LYS A 138 22.05 5.37 19.92
N LYS A 139 22.42 6.14 20.95
CA LYS A 139 23.42 7.20 20.81
C LYS A 139 24.78 6.60 20.45
N ILE A 140 25.45 7.21 19.48
CA ILE A 140 26.86 7.00 19.21
C ILE A 140 27.64 8.26 19.55
N VAL A 141 28.87 8.08 20.02
CA VAL A 141 29.85 9.17 20.11
C VAL A 141 30.69 9.07 18.84
N PRO A 142 30.58 10.01 17.89
CA PRO A 142 31.46 10.02 16.74
C PRO A 142 32.90 10.05 17.25
N ASN A 143 33.76 9.16 16.77
CA ASN A 143 35.16 9.15 17.15
C ASN A 143 35.86 10.35 16.49
N ILE A 144 35.75 11.54 17.09
CA ILE A 144 36.47 12.74 16.67
C ILE A 144 37.89 12.65 17.22
N SER A 145 38.68 11.71 16.70
CA SER A 145 40.13 11.60 16.99
C SER A 145 40.97 11.30 15.75
N SER A 146 40.67 11.95 14.63
CA SER A 146 41.64 12.25 13.57
C SER A 146 40.96 13.12 12.52
N SER A 147 41.58 14.24 12.18
CA SER A 147 41.13 15.22 11.19
C SER A 147 41.24 14.72 9.72
N GLU A 148 40.88 13.47 9.46
CA GLU A 148 40.75 12.91 8.12
C GLU A 148 39.35 12.27 8.02
N ASN A 149 38.59 12.64 6.99
CA ASN A 149 37.20 12.24 6.70
C ASN A 149 36.08 13.18 7.20
N ILE A 150 36.26 14.49 7.00
CA ILE A 150 35.13 15.32 6.55
C ILE A 150 35.45 15.69 5.10
N PRO A 151 34.74 15.18 4.07
CA PRO A 151 34.89 15.70 2.73
C PRO A 151 34.23 17.08 2.69
N THR A 152 35.02 18.12 2.96
CA THR A 152 34.64 19.47 2.56
C THR A 152 34.98 19.60 1.08
N SER A 153 33.98 19.92 0.28
CA SER A 153 34.13 20.29 -1.13
C SER A 153 35.25 21.33 -1.28
N THR A 154 36.32 20.93 -1.98
CA THR A 154 37.23 21.70 -2.85
C THR A 154 38.69 21.27 -2.60
N GLN A 155 39.21 20.37 -3.45
CA GLN A 155 40.52 20.44 -4.12
C GLN A 155 40.90 19.05 -4.70
N ILE A 156 41.35 19.09 -5.95
CA ILE A 156 41.69 17.99 -6.85
C ILE A 156 43.06 17.41 -6.47
N GLN A 157 43.26 16.08 -6.55
CA GLN A 157 44.29 15.44 -7.40
C GLN A 157 44.41 13.92 -7.24
N LYS A 158 44.48 13.29 -8.43
CA LYS A 158 44.94 11.94 -8.77
C LYS A 158 45.86 11.27 -7.73
N SER A 159 45.53 10.02 -7.40
CA SER A 159 46.56 8.98 -7.23
C SER A 159 45.98 7.60 -7.52
N SER A 160 46.82 6.78 -8.14
CA SER A 160 46.49 5.63 -8.96
C SER A 160 46.66 4.29 -8.26
N LYS A 161 45.92 3.28 -8.75
CA LYS A 161 46.27 1.85 -8.89
C LYS A 161 46.35 0.97 -7.62
N GLY A 162 45.70 -0.19 -7.72
CA GLY A 162 46.17 -1.42 -7.06
C GLY A 162 45.13 -2.50 -6.69
N ILE A 163 44.27 -2.95 -7.63
CA ILE A 163 44.20 -4.35 -8.11
C ILE A 163 43.79 -5.42 -7.07
N PHE A 164 42.60 -6.02 -7.25
CA PHE A 164 42.49 -7.44 -7.64
C PHE A 164 41.22 -7.72 -8.45
N LYS A 165 41.42 -8.20 -9.69
CA LYS A 165 40.39 -8.60 -10.66
C LYS A 165 39.81 -9.97 -10.32
N SER A 166 38.51 -10.17 -10.60
CA SER A 166 38.02 -11.45 -11.10
C SER A 166 37.23 -11.25 -12.40
N LYS A 167 37.39 -12.19 -13.33
CA LYS A 167 37.14 -12.06 -14.77
C LYS A 167 35.65 -12.23 -15.11
N LYS A 168 35.06 -11.31 -15.88
CA LYS A 168 33.88 -11.61 -16.72
C LYS A 168 34.35 -11.95 -18.14
N THR A 169 34.12 -13.21 -18.54
CA THR A 169 34.36 -13.72 -19.88
C THR A 169 33.33 -13.11 -20.84
N LYS A 170 33.78 -12.44 -21.89
CA LYS A 170 32.92 -11.95 -22.98
C LYS A 170 32.54 -13.12 -23.89
N ILE A 171 31.26 -13.50 -23.91
CA ILE A 171 30.70 -14.30 -25.00
C ILE A 171 30.02 -13.31 -25.95
N ILE A 172 30.67 -13.10 -27.10
CA ILE A 172 30.08 -12.45 -28.27
C ILE A 172 29.48 -13.58 -29.10
N ILE A 173 28.15 -13.62 -29.22
CA ILE A 173 27.47 -14.36 -30.30
C ILE A 173 26.55 -13.37 -31.01
N ALA A 174 26.85 -13.19 -32.29
CA ALA A 174 26.16 -12.33 -33.22
C ALA A 174 24.75 -12.87 -33.53
N ILE A 175 23.71 -12.12 -33.14
CA ILE A 175 22.37 -12.19 -33.76
C ILE A 175 21.83 -10.76 -33.95
N THR A 176 22.68 -9.86 -34.46
CA THR A 176 22.31 -8.48 -34.83
C THR A 176 22.28 -8.29 -36.35
N GLY A 177 22.13 -9.39 -37.11
CA GLY A 177 22.12 -9.40 -38.58
C GLY A 177 20.87 -10.01 -39.22
N ILE A 178 19.96 -10.62 -38.45
CA ILE A 178 18.78 -11.33 -39.01
C ILE A 178 17.44 -10.62 -38.68
N VAL A 179 17.38 -9.76 -37.66
CA VAL A 179 16.16 -8.99 -37.36
C VAL A 179 16.08 -7.67 -38.14
N PHE A 180 17.21 -7.13 -38.59
CA PHE A 180 17.24 -5.88 -39.38
C PHE A 180 16.91 -6.10 -40.89
N LEU A 181 16.96 -7.34 -41.37
CA LEU A 181 16.59 -7.70 -42.75
C LEU A 181 15.07 -7.95 -42.90
N CYS A 182 14.35 -8.23 -41.81
CA CYS A 182 12.89 -8.46 -41.85
C CYS A 182 12.06 -7.17 -41.71
N CYS A 183 12.63 -6.05 -41.26
CA CYS A 183 11.90 -4.79 -41.11
C CYS A 183 11.87 -3.91 -42.38
N ILE A 184 12.71 -4.19 -43.38
CA ILE A 184 12.76 -3.42 -44.64
C ILE A 184 11.79 -3.98 -45.71
N ALA A 185 11.25 -5.19 -45.51
CA ALA A 185 10.21 -5.75 -46.40
C ALA A 185 8.78 -5.24 -46.07
N SER A 186 8.58 -4.52 -44.97
CA SER A 186 7.25 -4.11 -44.49
C SER A 186 6.90 -2.64 -44.75
N LEU A 187 7.77 -1.86 -45.40
CA LEU A 187 7.56 -0.42 -45.63
C LEU A 187 7.48 -0.02 -47.12
N VAL A 188 7.25 -0.97 -48.02
CA VAL A 188 6.90 -0.67 -49.41
C VAL A 188 5.80 -1.61 -49.89
N PHE A 189 4.58 -1.46 -49.38
CA PHE A 189 3.35 -1.78 -50.14
C PHE A 189 2.13 -1.14 -49.47
N GLY A 190 2.05 0.19 -49.58
CA GLY A 190 0.76 0.86 -49.56
C GLY A 190 0.17 0.80 -50.96
N SER A 191 -1.03 0.23 -51.09
CA SER A 191 -2.22 0.90 -51.68
C SER A 191 -3.16 -0.08 -52.42
N ILE A 192 -4.46 0.14 -52.20
CA ILE A 192 -5.61 -0.04 -53.11
C ILE A 192 -6.61 -1.21 -52.80
N LEU A 193 -7.82 -0.77 -52.39
CA LEU A 193 -9.21 -1.28 -52.56
C LEU A 193 -9.92 -2.13 -51.47
N ASN A 194 -10.82 -1.41 -50.77
CA ASN A 194 -12.29 -1.57 -50.69
C ASN A 194 -13.01 -2.64 -49.83
N SER A 195 -14.02 -2.10 -49.10
CA SER A 195 -15.33 -2.65 -48.72
C SER A 195 -15.51 -3.28 -47.33
N THR A 196 -16.13 -2.50 -46.44
CA THR A 196 -17.02 -2.88 -45.31
C THR A 196 -18.22 -3.73 -45.78
N PRO A 197 -19.17 -4.17 -44.91
CA PRO A 197 -19.16 -4.40 -43.45
C PRO A 197 -19.75 -5.78 -43.05
N SER A 198 -19.72 -6.15 -41.77
CA SER A 198 -20.89 -6.65 -41.00
C SER A 198 -20.44 -7.36 -39.74
N GLY A 199 -21.00 -6.93 -38.61
CA GLY A 199 -20.94 -7.68 -37.35
C GLY A 199 -21.72 -8.98 -37.40
N LYS A 200 -21.47 -9.83 -36.41
CA LYS A 200 -22.45 -10.77 -35.85
C LYS A 200 -21.99 -11.21 -34.46
N ALA A 201 -22.71 -10.72 -33.45
CA ALA A 201 -22.91 -11.42 -32.21
C ALA A 201 -23.66 -12.74 -32.50
N THR A 202 -23.33 -13.81 -31.77
CA THR A 202 -24.10 -15.05 -31.77
C THR A 202 -24.51 -15.36 -30.33
N SER A 203 -25.78 -15.08 -30.03
CA SER A 203 -26.54 -15.70 -28.95
C SER A 203 -27.32 -16.86 -29.58
N THR A 204 -27.24 -18.05 -28.97
CA THR A 204 -28.03 -19.23 -29.37
C THR A 204 -29.18 -19.39 -28.39
N ALA A 205 -30.39 -19.12 -28.85
CA ALA A 205 -31.64 -19.52 -28.22
C ALA A 205 -32.17 -20.79 -28.92
N ILE A 206 -32.73 -21.71 -28.14
CA ILE A 206 -33.50 -22.87 -28.62
C ILE A 206 -35.00 -22.50 -28.62
N ALA A 207 -35.62 -22.84 -29.74
CA ALA A 207 -37.02 -22.71 -30.20
C ALA A 207 -38.07 -23.27 -29.21
N GLU A 208 -39.24 -22.66 -28.97
CA GLU A 208 -40.42 -22.33 -29.83
C GLU A 208 -41.50 -23.43 -29.78
N ILE A 209 -42.77 -23.04 -29.60
CA ILE A 209 -43.99 -23.53 -30.33
C ILE A 209 -45.23 -22.68 -29.94
N GLN A 210 -45.74 -21.97 -30.97
CA GLN A 210 -47.12 -21.63 -31.43
C GLN A 210 -48.22 -21.14 -30.47
N GLN A 211 -48.73 -19.90 -30.72
CA GLN A 211 -49.98 -19.49 -31.43
C GLN A 211 -51.27 -19.67 -30.58
N VAL A 212 -52.27 -18.76 -30.50
CA VAL A 212 -53.10 -18.13 -31.54
C VAL A 212 -53.87 -16.91 -30.92
N SER A 213 -53.98 -15.83 -31.69
CA SER A 213 -55.09 -14.84 -31.88
C SER A 213 -56.13 -14.46 -30.79
N GLN A 214 -56.45 -13.15 -30.83
CA GLN A 214 -57.76 -12.46 -30.72
C GLN A 214 -58.19 -11.71 -29.44
N THR A 215 -58.64 -10.48 -29.74
CA THR A 215 -59.25 -9.40 -28.97
C THR A 215 -60.62 -9.75 -28.40
N GLU A 216 -60.92 -9.35 -27.16
CA GLU A 216 -62.24 -8.81 -26.80
C GLU A 216 -62.20 -7.97 -25.50
N GLU A 217 -63.23 -7.16 -25.35
CA GLU A 217 -63.35 -5.90 -24.61
C GLU A 217 -64.10 -6.06 -23.27
N ALA A 218 -63.99 -5.01 -22.43
CA ALA A 218 -64.92 -4.56 -21.37
C ALA A 218 -64.90 -5.21 -19.95
N ARG A 219 -64.59 -4.36 -18.94
CA ARG A 219 -65.54 -3.74 -17.97
C ARG A 219 -64.91 -3.57 -16.56
N PRO A 220 -65.20 -2.47 -15.80
CA PRO A 220 -64.33 -2.01 -14.71
C PRO A 220 -64.66 -2.62 -13.35
N THR A 221 -63.68 -2.60 -12.44
CA THR A 221 -63.85 -3.00 -11.03
C THR A 221 -63.98 -1.77 -10.13
N ASN A 222 -64.98 -1.82 -9.26
CA ASN A 222 -65.49 -0.75 -8.41
C ASN A 222 -64.51 -0.29 -7.32
N THR A 223 -64.46 1.03 -7.17
CA THR A 223 -64.05 1.78 -5.97
C THR A 223 -64.89 1.38 -4.75
N ILE A 224 -64.25 1.07 -3.62
CA ILE A 224 -64.91 0.88 -2.32
C ILE A 224 -64.49 2.02 -1.38
N LEU A 225 -65.51 2.59 -0.74
CA LEU A 225 -65.61 3.77 0.13
C LEU A 225 -64.97 3.55 1.53
N PRO A 226 -64.50 4.61 2.23
CA PRO A 226 -63.92 4.50 3.58
C PRO A 226 -64.94 4.12 4.65
N SER A 227 -64.51 3.34 5.64
CA SER A 227 -65.32 2.87 6.78
C SER A 227 -65.09 3.70 8.04
N ASP A 228 -66.19 3.85 8.77
CA ASP A 228 -66.46 4.81 9.83
C ASP A 228 -65.63 4.73 11.13
N THR A 229 -65.47 5.92 11.70
CA THR A 229 -65.00 6.27 13.05
C THR A 229 -65.92 5.71 14.14
N PRO A 230 -65.42 4.97 15.15
CA PRO A 230 -66.23 4.57 16.30
C PRO A 230 -66.38 5.68 17.36
N GLU A 231 -67.58 5.73 17.92
CA GLU A 231 -68.18 6.66 18.89
C GLU A 231 -67.61 6.51 20.33
N PRO A 232 -67.63 7.57 21.18
CA PRO A 232 -67.04 7.53 22.52
C PRO A 232 -67.85 6.69 23.53
N SER A 233 -67.14 5.87 24.33
CA SER A 233 -67.71 5.04 25.39
C SER A 233 -67.60 5.71 26.77
N ASN A 234 -68.67 5.55 27.57
CA ASN A 234 -68.93 6.22 28.85
C ASN A 234 -67.90 5.93 29.95
N THR A 235 -67.58 7.00 30.71
CA THR A 235 -66.68 7.03 31.87
C THR A 235 -67.23 6.22 33.06
N PRO A 236 -66.51 5.21 33.57
CA PRO A 236 -66.89 4.54 34.82
C PRO A 236 -66.47 5.33 36.07
N ARG A 237 -67.32 5.22 37.09
CA ARG A 237 -67.25 5.84 38.44
C ARG A 237 -66.04 5.35 39.25
N PRO A 238 -65.42 6.19 40.11
CA PRO A 238 -64.23 5.81 40.88
C PRO A 238 -64.51 4.70 41.90
N SER A 239 -63.62 3.70 41.92
CA SER A 239 -63.60 2.60 42.89
C SER A 239 -62.54 2.84 43.97
N ASN A 240 -62.82 2.35 45.18
CA ASN A 240 -62.06 2.61 46.41
C ASN A 240 -60.60 2.14 46.33
N THR A 241 -59.70 2.98 46.87
CA THR A 241 -58.26 2.77 46.99
C THR A 241 -57.93 1.52 47.83
N PRO A 242 -57.27 0.49 47.26
CA PRO A 242 -56.78 -0.63 48.05
C PRO A 242 -55.59 -0.23 48.94
N LYS A 243 -55.54 -0.83 50.12
CA LYS A 243 -54.50 -0.70 51.15
C LYS A 243 -53.14 -1.21 50.62
N PRO A 244 -52.01 -0.55 50.94
CA PRO A 244 -50.69 -0.94 50.41
C PRO A 244 -50.31 -2.36 50.83
N THR A 245 -49.93 -3.17 49.83
CA THR A 245 -49.39 -4.52 49.99
C THR A 245 -47.86 -4.43 50.02
N SER A 246 -47.20 -5.22 50.86
CA SER A 246 -45.74 -5.25 51.02
C SER A 246 -45.02 -5.59 49.72
N THR A 247 -44.04 -4.77 49.36
CA THR A 247 -43.20 -4.90 48.17
C THR A 247 -42.49 -6.27 48.13
N PRO A 248 -42.62 -7.07 47.05
CA PRO A 248 -41.85 -8.30 46.90
C PRO A 248 -40.35 -8.00 46.73
N VAL A 249 -39.51 -8.87 47.29
CA VAL A 249 -38.04 -8.80 47.16
C VAL A 249 -37.65 -8.99 45.68
N PRO A 250 -36.70 -8.20 45.14
CA PRO A 250 -36.30 -8.30 43.74
C PRO A 250 -35.77 -9.69 43.39
N THR A 251 -36.31 -10.28 42.33
CA THR A 251 -35.82 -11.54 41.75
C THR A 251 -34.64 -11.23 40.83
N HIS A 252 -33.61 -12.08 40.83
CA HIS A 252 -32.43 -11.94 39.98
C HIS A 252 -32.85 -11.81 38.50
N THR A 253 -32.56 -10.66 37.89
CA THR A 253 -32.72 -10.44 36.46
C THR A 253 -31.72 -11.34 35.72
N PRO A 254 -32.16 -12.21 34.78
CA PRO A 254 -31.24 -12.97 33.96
C PRO A 254 -30.35 -12.02 33.16
N ALA A 255 -29.06 -12.35 33.04
CA ALA A 255 -28.11 -11.59 32.24
C ALA A 255 -28.65 -11.46 30.80
N PRO A 256 -28.48 -10.30 30.13
CA PRO A 256 -28.91 -10.13 28.76
C PRO A 256 -28.25 -11.20 27.89
N THR A 257 -29.08 -11.95 27.17
CA THR A 257 -28.62 -12.84 26.10
C THR A 257 -27.96 -11.99 25.03
N ASP A 258 -26.70 -12.29 24.68
CA ASP A 258 -25.96 -11.58 23.64
C ASP A 258 -26.81 -11.50 22.36
N THR A 259 -27.12 -10.26 21.96
CA THR A 259 -27.75 -9.99 20.67
C THR A 259 -26.81 -10.51 19.57
N PRO A 260 -27.25 -11.39 18.65
CA PRO A 260 -26.40 -11.88 17.57
C PRO A 260 -25.92 -10.67 16.76
N THR A 261 -24.61 -10.43 16.76
CA THR A 261 -23.99 -9.39 15.96
C THR A 261 -24.08 -9.83 14.49
N ILE A 262 -24.90 -9.13 13.70
CA ILE A 262 -24.98 -9.37 12.25
C ILE A 262 -23.58 -9.13 11.68
N PRO A 263 -22.96 -10.10 10.99
CA PRO A 263 -21.65 -9.89 10.37
C PRO A 263 -21.79 -8.75 9.34
N PRO A 264 -20.83 -7.81 9.30
CA PRO A 264 -20.89 -6.70 8.34
C PRO A 264 -20.96 -7.25 6.91
N THR A 265 -21.79 -6.63 6.07
CA THR A 265 -21.95 -7.01 4.66
C THR A 265 -20.88 -6.35 3.79
N PRO A 266 -20.43 -6.98 2.70
CA PRO A 266 -19.54 -6.34 1.73
C PRO A 266 -20.12 -5.05 1.15
N ILE A 267 -19.26 -4.07 0.87
CA ILE A 267 -19.62 -2.84 0.14
C ILE A 267 -19.09 -3.00 -1.28
N VAL A 268 -19.98 -2.92 -2.28
CA VAL A 268 -19.62 -3.09 -3.68
C VAL A 268 -19.72 -1.75 -4.41
N LEU A 269 -18.62 -1.34 -5.04
CA LEU A 269 -18.51 -0.17 -5.89
C LEU A 269 -18.17 -0.63 -7.32
N SER A 270 -18.65 0.12 -8.30
CA SER A 270 -18.30 -0.10 -9.69
C SER A 270 -18.37 1.20 -10.48
N GLY A 271 -17.65 1.25 -11.58
CA GLY A 271 -17.65 2.40 -12.47
C GLY A 271 -16.85 2.14 -13.75
N THR A 272 -16.63 3.21 -14.51
CA THR A 272 -15.84 3.19 -15.74
C THR A 272 -15.03 4.46 -15.83
N GLY A 273 -13.81 4.38 -16.35
CA GLY A 273 -12.96 5.56 -16.48
C GLY A 273 -12.45 6.05 -15.12
N ASP A 274 -11.83 7.23 -15.12
CA ASP A 274 -11.41 7.92 -13.90
C ASP A 274 -12.61 8.25 -13.01
N SER A 275 -12.47 8.06 -11.70
CA SER A 275 -13.57 8.23 -10.74
C SER A 275 -13.08 8.52 -9.33
N ILE A 276 -13.89 9.27 -8.58
CA ILE A 276 -13.79 9.37 -7.12
C ILE A 276 -15.06 8.77 -6.55
N VAL A 277 -14.93 7.77 -5.66
CA VAL A 277 -16.07 7.11 -5.02
C VAL A 277 -15.92 7.09 -3.51
N ASP A 278 -16.92 7.62 -2.81
CA ASP A 278 -16.98 7.63 -1.36
C ASP A 278 -17.43 6.26 -0.83
N ILE A 279 -16.93 5.90 0.35
CA ILE A 279 -17.34 4.70 1.09
C ILE A 279 -17.73 5.03 2.51
N GLU A 280 -18.74 4.32 3.01
CA GLU A 280 -19.11 4.34 4.42
C GLU A 280 -18.84 2.96 5.00
N LYS A 281 -17.75 2.83 5.76
CA LYS A 281 -17.40 1.58 6.43
C LYS A 281 -17.23 1.77 7.92
N GLY A 282 -17.28 0.67 8.67
CA GLY A 282 -16.94 0.67 10.08
C GLY A 282 -15.47 1.00 10.34
N SER A 283 -15.15 1.21 11.62
CA SER A 283 -13.76 1.37 12.06
C SER A 283 -12.98 0.05 11.89
N GLY A 284 -11.69 0.17 11.58
CA GLY A 284 -10.76 -0.95 11.54
C GLY A 284 -10.46 -1.50 10.13
N PRO A 285 -9.58 -2.52 10.09
CA PRO A 285 -9.07 -3.11 8.87
C PRO A 285 -10.13 -3.90 8.12
N VAL A 286 -10.02 -3.86 6.79
CA VAL A 286 -10.86 -4.60 5.86
C VAL A 286 -9.99 -5.14 4.72
N LEU A 287 -10.50 -6.15 4.02
CA LEU A 287 -9.91 -6.57 2.76
C LEU A 287 -10.56 -5.76 1.64
N VAL A 288 -9.82 -5.51 0.57
CA VAL A 288 -10.37 -4.88 -0.64
C VAL A 288 -10.04 -5.73 -1.85
N HIS A 289 -11.08 -6.25 -2.50
CA HIS A 289 -10.97 -6.97 -3.76
C HIS A 289 -11.19 -5.99 -4.90
N ILE A 290 -10.21 -5.86 -5.78
CA ILE A 290 -10.24 -4.90 -6.89
C ILE A 290 -10.14 -5.68 -8.18
N VAL A 291 -11.04 -5.39 -9.12
CA VAL A 291 -11.06 -5.97 -10.46
C VAL A 291 -11.13 -4.85 -11.49
N GLY A 292 -10.26 -4.87 -12.49
CA GLY A 292 -10.23 -3.81 -13.49
C GLY A 292 -9.25 -4.03 -14.62
N ASN A 293 -9.14 -3.00 -15.46
CA ASN A 293 -8.13 -2.90 -16.51
C ASN A 293 -8.16 -3.99 -17.60
N ALA A 294 -9.34 -4.50 -17.96
CA ALA A 294 -9.49 -5.48 -19.05
C ALA A 294 -8.93 -4.98 -20.41
N SER A 295 -8.66 -3.68 -20.57
CA SER A 295 -8.11 -3.07 -21.78
C SER A 295 -6.58 -2.92 -21.79
N SER A 296 -5.88 -3.37 -20.74
CA SER A 296 -4.43 -3.24 -20.58
C SER A 296 -3.95 -1.81 -20.84
N ARG A 297 -4.48 -0.87 -20.06
CA ARG A 297 -4.10 0.56 -20.03
C ARG A 297 -3.63 0.89 -18.63
N HIS A 298 -3.19 2.12 -18.38
CA HIS A 298 -2.87 2.52 -17.02
C HIS A 298 -4.13 2.39 -16.12
N PHE A 299 -4.00 1.65 -15.04
CA PHE A 299 -5.02 1.44 -14.03
C PHE A 299 -4.40 1.63 -12.65
N ALA A 300 -4.98 2.55 -11.88
CA ALA A 300 -4.53 2.81 -10.52
C ALA A 300 -5.72 2.98 -9.59
N VAL A 301 -5.57 2.48 -8.37
CA VAL A 301 -6.54 2.66 -7.29
C VAL A 301 -5.80 3.12 -6.06
N LYS A 302 -6.21 4.27 -5.51
CA LYS A 302 -5.72 4.81 -4.23
C LYS A 302 -6.85 4.82 -3.22
N ASN A 303 -6.57 4.52 -1.98
CA ASN A 303 -7.46 4.81 -0.87
C ASN A 303 -7.08 6.12 -0.19
N ILE A 304 -8.08 6.88 0.25
CA ILE A 304 -7.93 8.26 0.69
C ILE A 304 -8.62 8.46 2.04
N GLY A 305 -7.93 9.18 2.94
CA GLY A 305 -8.39 9.56 4.28
C GLY A 305 -9.33 10.76 4.31
N SER A 306 -9.71 11.17 5.52
CA SER A 306 -10.70 12.25 5.74
C SER A 306 -10.24 13.62 5.24
N ASN A 307 -8.94 13.85 5.14
CA ASN A 307 -8.38 15.13 4.72
C ASN A 307 -7.97 15.15 3.24
N ASN A 308 -8.49 14.21 2.44
CA ASN A 308 -8.05 13.92 1.07
C ASN A 308 -6.56 13.54 0.96
N ASP A 309 -5.96 13.10 2.06
CA ASP A 309 -4.63 12.51 2.06
C ASP A 309 -4.69 11.07 1.52
N VAL A 310 -3.82 10.78 0.55
CA VAL A 310 -3.63 9.42 0.05
C VAL A 310 -3.05 8.59 1.19
N ILE A 311 -3.72 7.48 1.52
CA ILE A 311 -3.26 6.51 2.50
C ILE A 311 -2.29 5.54 1.80
N ASP A 312 -2.75 4.90 0.73
CA ASP A 312 -1.96 3.96 -0.06
C ASP A 312 -2.32 4.00 -1.56
N LEU A 313 -1.38 3.50 -2.38
CA LEU A 313 -1.56 3.18 -3.79
C LEU A 313 -1.80 1.67 -3.91
N LEU A 314 -3.05 1.26 -3.69
CA LEU A 314 -3.46 -0.15 -3.63
C LEU A 314 -3.21 -0.92 -4.93
N VAL A 315 -3.34 -0.26 -6.08
CA VAL A 315 -3.08 -0.84 -7.40
C VAL A 315 -2.40 0.19 -8.28
N ASN A 316 -1.39 -0.23 -9.04
CA ASN A 316 -0.77 0.55 -10.10
C ASN A 316 -0.21 -0.38 -11.18
N THR A 317 -0.94 -0.58 -12.27
CA THR A 317 -0.56 -1.54 -13.31
C THR A 317 -1.02 -1.14 -14.70
N THR A 318 -0.40 -1.75 -15.71
CA THR A 318 -0.87 -1.72 -17.09
C THR A 318 -1.55 -3.02 -17.53
N ASP A 319 -1.58 -4.04 -16.67
CA ASP A 319 -2.15 -5.35 -16.97
C ASP A 319 -3.57 -5.49 -16.39
N PRO A 320 -4.39 -6.43 -16.91
CA PRO A 320 -5.66 -6.77 -16.27
C PRO A 320 -5.42 -7.14 -14.81
N TYR A 321 -6.24 -6.59 -13.92
CA TYR A 321 -6.04 -6.72 -12.49
C TYR A 321 -7.24 -7.43 -11.85
N ASP A 322 -6.93 -8.41 -11.02
CA ASP A 322 -7.84 -9.12 -10.11
C ASP A 322 -7.01 -9.52 -8.89
N GLY A 323 -7.23 -8.86 -7.76
CA GLY A 323 -6.39 -9.06 -6.58
C GLY A 323 -7.02 -8.53 -5.30
N ILE A 324 -6.61 -9.12 -4.17
CA ILE A 324 -7.08 -8.75 -2.84
C ILE A 324 -5.94 -8.04 -2.09
N ARG A 325 -6.21 -6.84 -1.60
CA ARG A 325 -5.25 -6.02 -0.84
C ARG A 325 -5.71 -5.80 0.61
N PRO A 326 -4.78 -5.60 1.55
CA PRO A 326 -5.14 -5.09 2.88
C PRO A 326 -5.53 -3.61 2.77
N MET A 327 -6.52 -3.16 3.54
CA MET A 327 -6.88 -1.74 3.65
C MET A 327 -7.13 -1.38 5.12
N ASP A 328 -6.52 -0.27 5.55
CA ASP A 328 -6.54 0.24 6.92
C ASP A 328 -6.00 -0.75 7.96
N PHE A 329 -4.87 -1.39 7.64
CA PHE A 329 -4.21 -2.36 8.52
C PHE A 329 -3.28 -1.71 9.55
N LEU A 330 -2.88 -0.45 9.34
CA LEU A 330 -2.01 0.26 10.26
C LEU A 330 -2.80 1.19 11.19
N ASP A 331 -2.22 1.44 12.36
CA ASP A 331 -2.83 2.29 13.38
C ASP A 331 -3.09 3.71 12.86
N GLY A 332 -4.34 4.15 13.01
CA GLY A 332 -4.78 5.49 12.63
C GLY A 332 -5.22 5.62 11.17
N GLU A 333 -5.16 4.55 10.38
CA GLU A 333 -5.71 4.53 9.02
C GLU A 333 -7.24 4.44 9.05
N HIS A 334 -7.89 5.25 8.21
CA HIS A 334 -9.31 5.12 7.93
C HIS A 334 -9.62 5.68 6.54
N THR A 335 -10.02 4.79 5.65
CA THR A 335 -10.40 5.14 4.28
C THR A 335 -11.83 5.66 4.20
N TYR A 336 -11.99 6.81 3.56
CA TYR A 336 -13.29 7.45 3.28
C TYR A 336 -13.68 7.41 1.80
N ARG A 337 -12.71 7.25 0.89
CA ARG A 337 -12.97 7.19 -0.56
C ARG A 337 -11.85 6.51 -1.32
N PHE A 338 -12.15 6.13 -2.55
CA PHE A 338 -11.17 5.71 -3.54
C PHE A 338 -11.03 6.77 -4.64
N GLU A 339 -9.80 6.96 -5.11
CA GLU A 339 -9.49 7.57 -6.41
C GLU A 339 -9.09 6.46 -7.37
N VAL A 340 -9.82 6.36 -8.48
CA VAL A 340 -9.60 5.38 -9.54
C VAL A 340 -9.15 6.12 -10.79
N THR A 341 -8.02 5.71 -11.36
CA THR A 341 -7.59 6.07 -12.72
C THR A 341 -7.83 4.87 -13.62
N ALA A 342 -8.64 4.99 -14.66
CA ALA A 342 -8.95 3.88 -15.55
C ALA A 342 -9.37 4.34 -16.95
N THR A 343 -9.21 3.47 -17.95
CA THR A 343 -9.87 3.64 -19.25
C THR A 343 -11.18 2.86 -19.34
N GLY A 344 -11.23 1.66 -18.74
CA GLY A 344 -12.34 0.72 -18.83
C GLY A 344 -13.18 0.63 -17.55
N GLY A 345 -14.03 -0.40 -17.49
CA GLY A 345 -14.80 -0.73 -16.29
C GLY A 345 -13.92 -1.27 -15.16
N TRP A 346 -14.37 -1.03 -13.94
CA TRP A 346 -13.73 -1.48 -12.71
C TRP A 346 -14.77 -1.80 -11.64
N SER A 347 -14.40 -2.65 -10.68
CA SER A 347 -15.17 -2.95 -9.47
C SER A 347 -14.24 -3.02 -8.25
N ILE A 348 -14.74 -2.54 -7.12
CA ILE A 348 -14.07 -2.57 -5.82
C ILE A 348 -15.06 -3.15 -4.81
N GLU A 349 -14.71 -4.26 -4.18
CA GLU A 349 -15.47 -4.85 -3.08
C GLU A 349 -14.69 -4.69 -1.77
N VAL A 350 -15.27 -3.94 -0.83
CA VAL A 350 -14.73 -3.80 0.54
C VAL A 350 -15.33 -4.92 1.37
N LEU A 351 -14.46 -5.85 1.76
CA LEU A 351 -14.79 -7.10 2.42
C LEU A 351 -14.46 -7.02 3.93
N PRO A 352 -15.34 -7.48 4.81
CA PRO A 352 -15.01 -7.64 6.22
C PRO A 352 -13.78 -8.51 6.44
N LEU A 353 -12.93 -8.17 7.42
CA LEU A 353 -11.78 -9.00 7.76
C LEU A 353 -12.17 -10.42 8.18
N SER A 354 -13.40 -10.65 8.65
CA SER A 354 -13.91 -12.00 8.96
C SER A 354 -14.00 -12.93 7.74
N THR A 355 -13.97 -12.39 6.52
CA THR A 355 -13.95 -13.15 5.26
C THR A 355 -12.56 -13.62 4.86
N ILE A 356 -11.51 -13.19 5.57
CA ILE A 356 -10.12 -13.55 5.26
C ILE A 356 -9.95 -15.06 5.20
N HIS A 357 -9.27 -15.54 4.17
CA HIS A 357 -8.89 -16.94 4.07
C HIS A 357 -7.92 -17.28 5.21
N LYS A 358 -8.21 -18.34 5.96
CA LYS A 358 -7.38 -18.82 7.06
C LYS A 358 -6.58 -20.06 6.63
N LEU A 359 -5.26 -19.97 6.69
CA LEU A 359 -4.36 -21.10 6.53
C LEU A 359 -4.04 -21.71 7.92
N GLU A 360 -4.50 -22.93 8.15
CA GLU A 360 -4.09 -23.74 9.30
C GLU A 360 -2.63 -24.21 9.11
N ILE A 361 -1.76 -23.97 10.10
CA ILE A 361 -0.34 -24.32 10.03
C ILE A 361 0.02 -25.53 10.92
N PRO A 362 0.90 -26.44 10.46
CA PRO A 362 1.66 -26.38 9.21
C PRO A 362 0.78 -26.61 7.97
N GLY A 363 0.95 -25.79 6.95
CA GLY A 363 0.04 -25.74 5.81
C GLY A 363 0.69 -25.13 4.56
N GLU A 364 0.04 -25.31 3.42
CA GLU A 364 0.47 -24.81 2.12
C GLU A 364 -0.69 -24.12 1.41
N ILE A 365 -0.39 -23.00 0.76
CA ILE A 365 -1.34 -22.23 -0.04
C ILE A 365 -0.67 -21.83 -1.35
N THR A 366 -1.47 -21.87 -2.42
CA THR A 366 -1.10 -21.40 -3.76
C THR A 366 -2.03 -20.27 -4.17
N GLY A 367 -1.52 -19.32 -4.94
CA GLY A 367 -2.33 -18.25 -5.50
C GLY A 367 -1.69 -17.63 -6.73
N GLN A 368 -2.38 -16.66 -7.30
CA GLN A 368 -1.92 -15.83 -8.39
C GLN A 368 -2.27 -14.39 -8.04
N GLY A 369 -1.41 -13.45 -8.42
CA GLY A 369 -1.71 -12.04 -8.19
C GLY A 369 -1.54 -11.66 -6.72
N ASP A 370 -2.03 -10.47 -6.41
CA ASP A 370 -2.07 -9.94 -5.05
C ASP A 370 -3.09 -10.68 -4.19
N TYR A 371 -2.69 -11.02 -2.96
CA TYR A 371 -3.56 -11.76 -2.06
C TYR A 371 -3.22 -11.55 -0.59
N VAL A 372 -4.21 -11.80 0.28
CA VAL A 372 -4.07 -11.69 1.74
C VAL A 372 -4.72 -12.89 2.41
N PHE A 373 -4.00 -13.51 3.35
CA PHE A 373 -4.53 -14.62 4.15
C PHE A 373 -4.06 -14.56 5.61
N ALA A 374 -4.89 -15.05 6.52
CA ALA A 374 -4.58 -15.18 7.93
C ALA A 374 -3.89 -16.51 8.23
N VAL A 375 -2.99 -16.52 9.21
CA VAL A 375 -2.28 -17.69 9.69
C VAL A 375 -2.87 -18.12 11.03
N VAL A 376 -3.28 -19.38 11.16
CA VAL A 376 -3.96 -19.90 12.35
C VAL A 376 -3.51 -21.33 12.69
N GLY A 377 -3.85 -21.83 13.88
CA GLY A 377 -3.65 -23.24 14.24
C GLY A 377 -2.31 -23.61 14.88
N GLY A 378 -1.33 -22.71 14.88
CA GLY A 378 -0.02 -22.94 15.50
C GLY A 378 0.83 -21.68 15.63
N THR A 379 2.07 -21.84 16.10
CA THR A 379 3.07 -20.76 16.14
C THR A 379 3.95 -20.83 14.89
N PRO A 380 3.90 -19.82 13.99
CA PRO A 380 4.74 -19.79 12.79
C PRO A 380 6.24 -19.87 13.10
N ASP A 381 7.00 -20.50 12.22
CA ASP A 381 8.46 -20.60 12.32
C ASP A 381 9.16 -20.23 11.01
N THR A 382 8.87 -20.94 9.92
CA THR A 382 9.45 -20.64 8.60
C THR A 382 8.39 -20.63 7.51
N ALA A 383 8.64 -19.88 6.43
CA ALA A 383 7.90 -19.97 5.18
C ALA A 383 8.82 -20.41 4.06
N ILE A 384 8.44 -21.49 3.37
CA ILE A 384 9.05 -21.93 2.11
C ILE A 384 8.21 -21.30 1.00
N ILE A 385 8.82 -20.41 0.23
CA ILE A 385 8.14 -19.57 -0.75
C ILE A 385 8.73 -19.84 -2.13
N SER A 386 7.87 -20.03 -3.13
CA SER A 386 8.25 -20.06 -4.54
C SER A 386 7.28 -19.23 -5.38
N GLY A 387 7.77 -18.48 -6.35
CA GLY A 387 6.92 -17.67 -7.22
C GLY A 387 7.71 -16.77 -8.17
N ASN A 388 7.02 -15.82 -8.77
CA ASN A 388 7.59 -14.80 -9.65
C ASN A 388 8.25 -15.35 -10.94
N SER A 389 7.65 -16.36 -11.55
CA SER A 389 8.17 -16.94 -12.81
C SER A 389 8.23 -15.93 -13.95
N ALA A 390 7.42 -14.86 -13.90
CA ALA A 390 7.37 -13.78 -14.88
C ALA A 390 8.51 -12.75 -14.74
N SER A 391 9.34 -12.83 -13.68
CA SER A 391 10.39 -11.84 -13.37
C SER A 391 9.83 -10.41 -13.32
N ARG A 392 8.85 -10.23 -12.41
CA ARG A 392 8.11 -8.99 -12.16
C ARG A 392 8.21 -8.63 -10.68
N HIS A 393 7.56 -7.56 -10.23
CA HIS A 393 7.58 -7.28 -8.80
C HIS A 393 6.96 -8.45 -8.03
N PHE A 394 7.66 -8.90 -7.00
CA PHE A 394 7.20 -9.93 -6.09
C PHE A 394 7.63 -9.60 -4.68
N ALA A 395 6.66 -9.33 -3.81
CA ALA A 395 6.88 -9.12 -2.41
C ALA A 395 5.96 -9.98 -1.56
N VAL A 396 6.46 -10.37 -0.39
CA VAL A 396 5.68 -11.07 0.63
C VAL A 396 5.93 -10.36 1.94
N LYS A 397 4.86 -9.95 2.63
CA LYS A 397 4.94 -9.31 3.95
C LYS A 397 4.22 -10.14 4.99
N GLY A 398 4.77 -10.18 6.21
CA GLY A 398 4.13 -10.77 7.38
C GLY A 398 3.75 -9.70 8.39
N TYR A 399 2.49 -9.69 8.81
CA TYR A 399 1.95 -8.79 9.82
C TYR A 399 1.93 -9.50 11.19
N SER A 400 2.67 -8.94 12.14
CA SER A 400 2.64 -9.25 13.57
C SER A 400 2.40 -7.94 14.36
N ASP A 401 3.09 -7.73 15.49
CA ASP A 401 3.20 -6.39 16.11
C ASP A 401 3.94 -5.38 15.21
N THR A 402 4.60 -5.86 14.17
CA THR A 402 5.28 -5.08 13.13
C THR A 402 4.97 -5.67 11.75
N VAL A 403 5.27 -4.92 10.69
CA VAL A 403 5.22 -5.45 9.31
C VAL A 403 6.63 -5.86 8.90
N ASN A 404 6.80 -7.14 8.57
CA ASN A 404 8.07 -7.72 8.14
C ASN A 404 8.06 -7.97 6.63
N LEU A 405 9.01 -7.37 5.90
CA LEU A 405 9.23 -7.65 4.48
C LEU A 405 10.03 -8.95 4.33
N LEU A 406 9.34 -10.03 4.00
CA LEU A 406 9.90 -11.39 3.95
C LEU A 406 10.61 -11.65 2.62
N VAL A 407 9.99 -11.21 1.53
CA VAL A 407 10.52 -11.28 0.16
C VAL A 407 10.27 -9.95 -0.52
N ASN A 408 11.25 -9.48 -1.30
CA ASN A 408 11.11 -8.36 -2.23
C ASN A 408 12.13 -8.54 -3.35
N THR A 409 11.66 -8.85 -4.55
CA THR A 409 12.53 -9.18 -5.69
C THR A 409 11.82 -8.94 -7.01
N THR A 410 12.61 -8.81 -8.08
CA THR A 410 12.14 -8.90 -9.47
C THR A 410 12.52 -10.22 -10.15
N ASP A 411 13.36 -11.03 -9.52
CA ASP A 411 13.78 -12.34 -10.03
C ASP A 411 12.81 -13.46 -9.58
N PRO A 412 12.73 -14.59 -10.33
CA PRO A 412 12.06 -15.79 -9.85
C PRO A 412 12.58 -16.20 -8.48
N TYR A 413 11.66 -16.49 -7.56
CA TYR A 413 12.01 -16.76 -6.17
C TYR A 413 11.75 -18.23 -5.83
N ASN A 414 12.70 -18.84 -5.12
CA ASN A 414 12.53 -20.11 -4.43
C ASN A 414 13.46 -20.12 -3.21
N GLY A 415 12.89 -20.07 -2.02
CA GLY A 415 13.67 -19.93 -0.80
C GLY A 415 12.88 -20.22 0.47
N THR A 416 13.58 -20.14 1.59
CA THR A 416 13.01 -20.27 2.93
C THR A 416 13.34 -19.03 3.74
N VAL A 417 12.33 -18.45 4.38
CA VAL A 417 12.44 -17.26 5.21
C VAL A 417 11.94 -17.56 6.63
N LEU A 418 12.49 -16.86 7.62
CA LEU A 418 11.99 -16.91 8.98
C LEU A 418 10.69 -16.09 9.07
N LEU A 419 9.71 -16.62 9.79
CA LEU A 419 8.52 -15.89 10.20
C LEU A 419 8.64 -15.49 11.66
N ASP A 420 8.17 -14.29 11.98
CA ASP A 420 7.97 -13.92 13.37
C ASP A 420 6.87 -14.81 13.98
N SER A 421 7.07 -15.28 15.21
CA SER A 421 6.13 -16.18 15.89
C SER A 421 4.75 -15.56 16.16
N GLY A 422 4.65 -14.22 16.10
CA GLY A 422 3.40 -13.46 16.19
C GLY A 422 2.78 -13.12 14.83
N THR A 423 3.29 -13.67 13.72
CA THR A 423 2.72 -13.41 12.38
C THR A 423 1.30 -13.98 12.30
N ILE A 424 0.32 -13.11 12.05
CA ILE A 424 -1.09 -13.47 11.96
C ILE A 424 -1.69 -13.27 10.56
N ILE A 425 -1.08 -12.43 9.72
CA ILE A 425 -1.51 -12.19 8.34
C ILE A 425 -0.29 -12.19 7.42
N ILE A 426 -0.45 -12.76 6.23
CA ILE A 426 0.49 -12.66 5.12
C ILE A 426 -0.17 -11.88 3.99
N GLU A 427 0.54 -10.89 3.48
CA GLU A 427 0.23 -10.19 2.23
C GLU A 427 1.21 -10.66 1.16
N VAL A 428 0.69 -10.97 -0.03
CA VAL A 428 1.47 -11.27 -1.23
C VAL A 428 1.17 -10.19 -2.26
N ASP A 429 2.22 -9.58 -2.78
CA ASP A 429 2.20 -8.63 -3.90
C ASP A 429 2.90 -9.31 -5.08
N ALA A 430 2.15 -9.65 -6.12
CA ALA A 430 2.63 -10.49 -7.20
C ALA A 430 1.83 -10.29 -8.49
N GLU A 431 2.47 -10.51 -9.65
CA GLU A 431 1.76 -10.58 -10.94
C GLU A 431 1.51 -12.02 -11.41
N SER A 432 2.22 -13.00 -10.85
CA SER A 432 2.22 -14.40 -11.32
C SER A 432 1.90 -15.38 -10.19
N GLU A 433 1.83 -16.67 -10.53
CA GLU A 433 1.57 -17.73 -9.57
C GLU A 433 2.67 -17.81 -8.49
N TRP A 434 2.24 -18.14 -7.27
CA TRP A 434 3.11 -18.34 -6.13
C TRP A 434 2.60 -19.48 -5.24
N THR A 435 3.49 -20.00 -4.41
CA THR A 435 3.22 -21.04 -3.40
C THR A 435 3.94 -20.66 -2.12
N ILE A 436 3.23 -20.75 -1.00
CA ILE A 436 3.76 -20.50 0.34
C ILE A 436 3.40 -21.68 1.23
N LYS A 437 4.41 -22.30 1.81
CA LYS A 437 4.27 -23.34 2.83
C LYS A 437 4.82 -22.85 4.15
N ILE A 438 3.99 -22.84 5.19
CA ILE A 438 4.36 -22.37 6.53
C ILE A 438 4.55 -23.56 7.47
N THR A 439 5.65 -23.55 8.22
CA THR A 439 5.94 -24.53 9.28
C THR A 439 5.61 -23.96 10.65
N THR A 440 5.44 -24.84 11.63
CA THR A 440 5.31 -24.48 13.04
C THR A 440 6.60 -24.79 13.79
N ARG A 441 6.82 -24.08 14.90
CA ARG A 441 7.92 -24.36 15.83
C ARG A 441 7.64 -25.59 16.70
#